data_AF-A0A1I0GBX7-F1
#
_entry.id   AF-A0A1I0GBX7-F1
#
_cell.length_a   1.000
_cell.length_b   1.000
_cell.length_c   1.000
_cell.angle_alpha   90.00
_cell.angle_beta   90.00
_cell.angle_gamma   90.00
#
_symmetry.space_group_name_H-M   'P 1'
#
loop_
_entity.id
_entity.type
_entity.pdbx_description
1 polymer ?
#
loop_
_entity_poly.entity_id
_entity_poly.type
_entity_poly.pdbx_seq_one_letter_code
_entity_poly.pdbx_strand_id
1 'polypeptide(L)'
;MKRAVVLVGCFISVLSACVDDAELSGEVEDNRSAEEVPEANIKNGEKEVNEQDIIEVYTKQLDAMETGDEGTYMNTLSMDPDTEENIRSQFQLIQEIGAVIEAQEMEVTFDSSTKADLYVKQKMYTVEENQEFLDRILEVIYHMEKVHGKWKMVGSSAIGITFLEELAN
;
A
#
# COMPACT_ATOMS: atom_id res chain seq x y z
N MET A 1 -8.09 -38.23 0.42
CA MET A 1 -8.57 -37.17 -0.51
C MET A 1 -7.34 -36.53 -1.14
N LYS A 2 -7.33 -36.30 -2.46
CA LYS A 2 -6.15 -35.80 -3.19
C LYS A 2 -5.96 -34.32 -2.84
N ARG A 3 -4.77 -33.96 -2.36
CA ARG A 3 -4.39 -32.59 -1.98
C ARG A 3 -4.25 -31.73 -3.24
N ALA A 4 -4.95 -30.62 -3.30
CA ALA A 4 -4.65 -29.54 -4.24
C ALA A 4 -3.65 -28.60 -3.55
N VAL A 5 -2.44 -28.50 -4.10
CA VAL A 5 -1.47 -27.47 -3.71
C VAL A 5 -1.77 -26.27 -4.60
N VAL A 6 -2.36 -25.22 -4.03
CA VAL A 6 -2.57 -23.94 -4.71
C VAL A 6 -1.31 -23.10 -4.50
N LEU A 7 -0.39 -23.17 -5.47
CA LEU A 7 0.71 -22.21 -5.59
C LEU A 7 0.14 -20.91 -6.16
N VAL A 8 -0.12 -19.93 -5.30
CA VAL A 8 -0.44 -18.56 -5.76
C VAL A 8 0.87 -17.93 -6.22
N GLY A 9 1.17 -18.11 -7.51
CA GLY A 9 2.31 -17.51 -8.18
C GLY A 9 2.19 -15.99 -8.19
N CYS A 10 3.23 -15.34 -7.69
CA CYS A 10 3.44 -13.90 -7.73
C CYS A 10 3.42 -13.42 -9.19
N PHE A 11 2.38 -12.69 -9.61
CA PHE A 11 2.37 -12.00 -10.91
C PHE A 11 3.03 -10.63 -10.73
N ILE A 12 4.33 -10.56 -11.03
CA ILE A 12 5.06 -9.31 -11.18
C ILE A 12 4.67 -8.71 -12.54
N SER A 13 3.81 -7.69 -12.54
CA SER A 13 3.63 -6.85 -13.73
C SER A 13 4.73 -5.78 -13.75
N VAL A 14 5.84 -6.10 -14.42
CA VAL A 14 6.85 -5.13 -14.84
C VAL A 14 6.22 -4.23 -15.91
N LEU A 15 5.91 -2.98 -15.56
CA LEU A 15 5.71 -1.94 -16.56
C LEU A 15 7.02 -1.21 -16.79
N SER A 16 7.61 -1.53 -17.95
CA SER A 16 8.68 -0.78 -18.59
C SER A 16 8.28 0.67 -18.80
N ALA A 17 9.07 1.60 -18.23
CA ALA A 17 9.21 2.92 -18.80
C ALA A 17 10.69 3.08 -19.18
N CYS A 18 10.96 2.83 -20.46
CA CYS A 18 12.10 3.40 -21.15
C CYS A 18 12.07 4.92 -20.92
N VAL A 19 13.14 5.47 -20.37
CA VAL A 19 13.46 6.88 -20.57
C VAL A 19 14.76 6.91 -21.35
N ASP A 20 14.67 7.43 -22.56
CA ASP A 20 15.78 7.72 -23.46
C ASP A 20 16.87 8.51 -22.71
N ASP A 21 18.10 8.06 -22.88
CA ASP A 21 19.31 8.84 -22.67
C ASP A 21 19.25 10.09 -23.56
N ALA A 22 18.80 11.21 -23.00
CA ALA A 22 19.09 12.53 -23.55
C ALA A 22 20.21 13.14 -22.70
N GLU A 23 21.45 12.88 -23.13
CA GLU A 23 22.60 13.69 -22.75
C GLU A 23 22.29 15.16 -23.04
N LEU A 24 22.32 16.01 -22.00
CA LEU A 24 22.62 17.43 -22.14
C LEU A 24 23.34 17.89 -20.87
N SER A 25 24.65 17.65 -20.89
CA SER A 25 25.61 18.37 -20.07
C SER A 25 25.67 19.83 -20.50
N GLY A 26 25.48 20.74 -19.55
CA GLY A 26 25.59 22.18 -19.75
C GLY A 26 25.83 22.86 -18.41
N GLU A 27 27.10 23.16 -18.14
CA GLU A 27 27.54 23.89 -16.95
C GLU A 27 27.04 25.35 -16.94
N VAL A 28 26.44 25.72 -15.81
CA VAL A 28 26.55 26.97 -15.01
C VAL A 28 26.47 28.32 -15.72
N GLU A 29 25.49 29.16 -15.32
CA GLU A 29 25.75 30.58 -15.08
C GLU A 29 24.88 31.13 -13.92
N ASP A 30 25.58 31.52 -12.86
CA ASP A 30 25.14 32.31 -11.72
C ASP A 30 24.83 33.74 -12.19
N ASN A 31 23.58 34.19 -12.07
CA ASN A 31 23.25 35.60 -12.24
C ASN A 31 22.23 36.06 -11.20
N ARG A 32 22.73 36.91 -10.31
CA ARG A 32 22.02 37.59 -9.22
C ARG A 32 20.87 38.44 -9.74
N SER A 33 19.67 38.19 -9.22
CA SER A 33 18.75 39.25 -8.81
C SER A 33 17.86 38.72 -7.69
N ALA A 34 18.19 39.13 -6.47
CA ALA A 34 17.27 39.04 -5.35
C ALA A 34 16.22 40.13 -5.53
N GLU A 35 15.13 39.80 -6.24
CA GLU A 35 13.86 40.49 -6.04
C GLU A 35 13.19 39.84 -4.82
N GLU A 36 13.13 40.59 -3.71
CA GLU A 36 12.28 40.25 -2.57
C GLU A 36 10.83 40.24 -3.04
N VAL A 37 10.28 39.04 -3.22
CA VAL A 37 8.85 38.83 -3.44
C VAL A 37 8.15 39.28 -2.14
N PRO A 38 7.18 40.21 -2.20
CA PRO A 38 6.46 40.61 -1.00
C PRO A 38 5.76 39.38 -0.41
N GLU A 39 5.99 39.14 0.89
CA GLU A 39 5.33 38.09 1.66
C GLU A 39 3.82 38.18 1.44
N ALA A 40 3.30 37.33 0.56
CA ALA A 40 1.90 37.05 0.50
C ALA A 40 1.57 36.33 1.81
N ASN A 41 0.94 37.06 2.73
CA ASN A 41 0.20 36.50 3.85
C ASN A 41 -0.83 35.49 3.31
N ILE A 42 -0.43 34.22 3.15
CA ILE A 42 -1.36 33.12 2.96
C ILE A 42 -1.69 32.60 4.35
N LYS A 43 -2.63 33.27 5.01
CA LYS A 43 -3.53 32.56 5.94
C LYS A 43 -4.55 31.83 5.08
N ASN A 44 -4.31 30.55 4.81
CA ASN A 44 -5.36 29.61 4.45
C ASN A 44 -5.01 28.27 5.08
N GLY A 45 -5.93 27.78 5.93
CA GLY A 45 -5.79 26.54 6.68
C GLY A 45 -5.71 25.31 5.78
N GLU A 46 -4.50 24.97 5.33
CA GLU A 46 -4.20 23.61 4.95
C GLU A 46 -4.24 22.75 6.21
N LYS A 47 -5.18 21.80 6.26
CA LYS A 47 -5.21 20.76 7.27
C LYS A 47 -3.87 20.04 7.16
N GLU A 48 -3.01 20.21 8.17
CA GLU A 48 -1.74 19.49 8.30
C GLU A 48 -2.00 18.02 8.00
N VAL A 49 -1.29 17.48 7.01
CA VAL A 49 -1.46 16.09 6.61
C VAL A 49 -1.00 15.23 7.77
N ASN A 50 -1.90 14.38 8.27
CA ASN A 50 -1.68 13.59 9.47
C ASN A 50 -1.49 12.13 9.08
N GLU A 51 -0.44 11.49 9.59
CA GLU A 51 -0.18 10.04 9.48
C GLU A 51 -1.41 9.22 9.87
N GLN A 52 -2.19 9.70 10.83
CA GLN A 52 -3.44 9.08 11.27
C GLN A 52 -4.46 8.94 10.14
N ASP A 53 -4.56 9.91 9.22
CA ASP A 53 -5.49 9.82 8.09
C ASP A 53 -5.07 8.67 7.12
N ILE A 54 -3.78 8.32 7.06
CA ILE A 54 -3.26 7.19 6.26
C ILE A 54 -3.51 5.86 6.97
N ILE A 55 -3.14 5.80 8.26
CA ILE A 55 -3.32 4.60 9.09
C ILE A 55 -4.81 4.21 9.15
N GLU A 56 -5.73 5.17 9.27
CA GLU A 56 -7.17 4.91 9.28
C GLU A 56 -7.68 4.23 8.00
N VAL A 57 -7.11 4.56 6.83
CA VAL A 57 -7.49 3.89 5.57
C VAL A 57 -7.07 2.43 5.59
N TYR A 58 -5.87 2.14 6.09
CA TYR A 58 -5.36 0.78 6.20
C TYR A 58 -6.08 -0.03 7.28
N THR A 59 -6.29 0.51 8.48
CA THR A 59 -7.07 -0.16 9.53
C THR A 59 -8.50 -0.46 9.06
N LYS A 60 -9.16 0.47 8.37
CA LYS A 60 -10.48 0.24 7.80
C LYS A 60 -10.49 -0.88 6.75
N GLN A 61 -9.40 -1.05 6.01
CA GLN A 61 -9.25 -2.16 5.07
C GLN A 61 -9.11 -3.50 5.81
N LEU A 62 -8.31 -3.54 6.89
CA LEU A 62 -8.17 -4.73 7.74
C LEU A 62 -9.52 -5.12 8.37
N ASP A 63 -10.25 -4.16 8.96
CA ASP A 63 -11.58 -4.40 9.54
C ASP A 63 -12.57 -4.94 8.49
N ALA A 64 -12.51 -4.42 7.27
CA ALA A 64 -13.35 -4.89 6.17
C ALA A 64 -12.99 -6.32 5.73
N MET A 65 -11.70 -6.67 5.75
CA MET A 65 -11.26 -8.06 5.53
C MET A 65 -11.69 -8.98 6.67
N GLU A 66 -11.59 -8.56 7.93
CA GLU A 66 -12.02 -9.39 9.07
C GLU A 66 -13.53 -9.65 9.06
N THR A 67 -14.32 -8.65 8.66
CA THR A 67 -15.80 -8.71 8.68
C THR A 67 -16.43 -9.21 7.39
N GLY A 68 -15.64 -9.41 6.33
CA GLY A 68 -16.14 -9.78 5.01
C GLY A 68 -16.91 -8.66 4.29
N ASP A 69 -16.71 -7.39 4.68
CA ASP A 69 -17.32 -6.22 4.03
C ASP A 69 -16.56 -5.82 2.76
N GLU A 70 -16.84 -6.52 1.66
CA GLU A 70 -16.25 -6.24 0.34
C GLU A 70 -16.50 -4.78 -0.10
N GLY A 71 -17.66 -4.21 0.22
CA GLY A 71 -18.00 -2.84 -0.17
C GLY A 71 -17.08 -1.81 0.49
N THR A 72 -16.82 -1.98 1.79
CA THR A 72 -15.88 -1.14 2.52
C THR A 72 -14.44 -1.38 2.06
N TYR A 73 -14.03 -2.63 1.86
CA TYR A 73 -12.69 -2.99 1.35
C TYR A 73 -12.42 -2.32 0.00
N MET A 74 -13.32 -2.48 -0.97
CA MET A 74 -13.17 -1.88 -2.29
C MET A 74 -13.17 -0.35 -2.23
N ASN A 75 -13.82 0.24 -1.23
CA ASN A 75 -13.82 1.67 -1.00
C ASN A 75 -12.57 2.19 -0.25
N THR A 76 -11.62 1.38 0.19
CA THR A 76 -10.31 1.90 0.63
C THR A 76 -9.33 2.05 -0.54
N LEU A 77 -9.68 1.47 -1.68
CA LEU A 77 -8.84 1.43 -2.87
C LEU A 77 -9.28 2.49 -3.90
N SER A 78 -8.33 2.88 -4.76
CA SER A 78 -8.57 3.62 -5.99
C SER A 78 -7.97 2.80 -7.13
N MET A 79 -8.82 1.99 -7.75
CA MET A 79 -8.39 0.89 -8.62
C MET A 79 -8.54 1.26 -10.10
N ASP A 80 -7.69 0.66 -10.91
CA ASP A 80 -7.92 0.52 -12.35
C ASP A 80 -9.07 -0.47 -12.57
N PRO A 81 -10.11 -0.12 -13.36
CA PRO A 81 -11.19 -1.05 -13.73
C PRO A 81 -10.70 -2.42 -14.21
N ASP A 82 -9.56 -2.47 -14.90
CA ASP A 82 -9.00 -3.72 -15.44
C ASP A 82 -8.44 -4.65 -14.33
N THR A 83 -8.25 -4.12 -13.12
CA THR A 83 -7.76 -4.86 -11.95
C THR A 83 -8.84 -5.16 -10.91
N GLU A 84 -10.04 -4.60 -11.06
CA GLU A 84 -11.10 -4.68 -10.05
C GLU A 84 -11.53 -6.12 -9.78
N GLU A 85 -11.73 -6.93 -10.83
CA GLU A 85 -12.11 -8.35 -10.71
C GLU A 85 -11.04 -9.17 -9.99
N ASN A 86 -9.76 -8.90 -10.27
CA ASN A 86 -8.64 -9.59 -9.62
C ASN A 86 -8.60 -9.26 -8.12
N ILE A 87 -8.79 -7.98 -7.76
CA ILE A 87 -8.81 -7.54 -6.37
C ILE A 87 -10.00 -8.14 -5.61
N ARG A 88 -11.20 -8.17 -6.21
CA ARG A 88 -12.36 -8.86 -5.60
C ARG A 88 -12.09 -10.36 -5.41
N SER A 89 -11.44 -11.00 -6.38
CA SER A 89 -11.07 -12.41 -6.29
C SER A 89 -10.07 -12.68 -5.15
N GLN A 90 -9.11 -11.77 -4.94
CA GLN A 90 -8.18 -11.86 -3.80
C GLN A 90 -8.88 -11.68 -2.46
N PHE A 91 -9.79 -10.70 -2.37
CA PHE A 91 -10.62 -10.51 -1.17
C PHE A 91 -11.40 -11.78 -0.83
N GLN A 92 -12.09 -12.37 -1.82
CA GLN A 92 -12.85 -13.61 -1.64
C GLN A 92 -11.96 -14.79 -1.24
N LEU A 93 -10.75 -14.89 -1.80
CA LEU A 93 -9.80 -15.93 -1.41
C LEU A 93 -9.39 -15.78 0.06
N ILE A 94 -9.10 -14.56 0.53
CA ILE A 94 -8.77 -14.28 1.93
C ILE A 94 -9.92 -14.70 2.85
N GLN A 95 -11.16 -14.43 2.46
CA GLN A 95 -12.35 -14.88 3.20
C GLN A 95 -12.48 -16.40 3.21
N GLU A 96 -12.31 -17.06 2.06
CA GLU A 96 -12.48 -18.51 1.91
C GLU A 96 -11.49 -19.29 2.77
N ILE A 97 -10.23 -18.84 2.82
CA ILE A 97 -9.19 -19.49 3.63
C ILE A 97 -9.24 -19.08 5.11
N GLY A 98 -10.09 -18.11 5.48
CA GLY A 98 -10.18 -17.59 6.85
C GLY A 98 -8.87 -16.96 7.32
N ALA A 99 -8.18 -16.23 6.44
CA ALA A 99 -6.93 -15.57 6.79
C ALA A 99 -7.17 -14.37 7.71
N VAL A 100 -6.40 -14.31 8.77
CA VAL A 100 -6.26 -13.18 9.69
C VAL A 100 -4.99 -12.44 9.32
N ILE A 101 -5.05 -11.11 9.36
CA ILE A 101 -3.92 -10.21 9.05
C ILE A 101 -3.75 -9.26 10.23
N GLU A 102 -2.56 -9.26 10.81
CA GLU A 102 -2.20 -8.38 11.93
C GLU A 102 -1.03 -7.48 11.53
N ALA A 103 -1.21 -6.17 11.66
CA ALA A 103 -0.12 -5.23 11.50
C ALA A 103 0.82 -5.27 12.71
N GLN A 104 2.11 -5.47 12.48
CA GLN A 104 3.14 -5.50 13.53
C GLN A 104 3.90 -4.18 13.62
N GLU A 105 4.24 -3.60 12.47
CA GLU A 105 4.97 -2.34 12.35
C GLU A 105 4.34 -1.53 11.21
N MET A 106 4.23 -0.21 11.41
CA MET A 106 3.72 0.72 10.41
C MET A 106 4.55 2.00 10.41
N GLU A 107 4.92 2.49 9.23
CA GLU A 107 5.64 3.75 9.06
C GLU A 107 5.07 4.49 7.85
N VAL A 108 4.78 5.79 8.01
CA VAL A 108 4.24 6.63 6.94
C VAL A 108 5.31 7.59 6.47
N THR A 109 5.54 7.62 5.16
CA THR A 109 6.43 8.59 4.50
C THR A 109 5.60 9.46 3.57
N PHE A 110 5.66 10.78 3.73
CA PHE A 110 4.97 11.71 2.84
C PHE A 110 5.88 12.20 1.73
N ASP A 111 5.50 11.94 0.47
CA ASP A 111 6.15 12.54 -0.69
C ASP A 111 5.63 13.95 -0.96
N SER A 112 4.34 14.19 -0.67
CA SER A 112 3.67 15.48 -0.86
C SER A 112 2.39 15.58 -0.02
N SER A 113 1.67 16.70 -0.11
CA SER A 113 0.39 16.86 0.57
C SER A 113 -0.74 15.94 0.06
N THR A 114 -0.49 15.24 -1.05
CA THR A 114 -1.47 14.37 -1.73
C THR A 114 -0.96 12.97 -2.04
N LYS A 115 0.30 12.65 -1.70
CA LYS A 115 0.92 11.34 -1.91
C LYS A 115 1.72 10.91 -0.68
N ALA A 116 1.61 9.64 -0.32
CA ALA A 116 2.34 9.05 0.79
C ALA A 116 2.57 7.57 0.52
N ASP A 117 3.58 7.01 1.17
CA ASP A 117 3.81 5.58 1.27
C ASP A 117 3.55 5.12 2.70
N LEU A 118 2.87 4.00 2.85
CA LEU A 118 2.70 3.31 4.13
C LEU A 118 3.48 1.99 4.06
N TYR A 119 4.60 1.92 4.77
CA TYR A 119 5.25 0.66 5.06
C TYR A 119 4.45 -0.09 6.12
N VAL A 120 4.19 -1.37 5.88
CA VAL A 120 3.60 -2.28 6.86
C VAL A 120 4.35 -3.60 6.87
N LYS A 121 4.75 -4.01 8.07
CA LYS A 121 5.10 -5.40 8.36
C LYS A 121 3.89 -6.07 8.99
N GLN A 122 3.33 -7.06 8.30
CA GLN A 122 2.10 -7.74 8.72
C GLN A 122 2.31 -9.24 8.84
N LYS A 123 1.75 -9.82 9.90
CA LYS A 123 1.63 -11.26 10.06
C LYS A 123 0.33 -11.70 9.41
N MET A 124 0.37 -12.71 8.56
CA MET A 124 -0.80 -13.36 7.99
C MET A 124 -0.81 -14.82 8.41
N TYR A 125 -1.95 -15.29 8.92
CA TYR A 125 -2.15 -16.66 9.36
C TYR A 125 -3.62 -17.06 9.19
N THR A 126 -3.92 -18.34 9.34
CA THR A 126 -5.27 -18.92 9.35
C THR A 126 -5.46 -19.62 10.68
N VAL A 127 -6.68 -19.70 11.20
CA VAL A 127 -6.96 -20.39 12.47
C VAL A 127 -7.85 -21.59 12.21
N GLU A 128 -7.35 -22.79 12.46
CA GLU A 128 -8.11 -24.04 12.40
C GLU A 128 -7.96 -24.77 13.74
N GLU A 129 -9.06 -25.23 14.34
CA GLU A 129 -9.05 -25.97 15.63
C GLU A 129 -8.25 -25.29 16.78
N ASN A 130 -8.26 -23.96 16.86
CA ASN A 130 -7.46 -23.14 17.80
C ASN A 130 -5.93 -23.24 17.61
N GLN A 131 -5.46 -23.64 16.43
CA GLN A 131 -4.06 -23.60 16.04
C GLN A 131 -3.90 -22.66 14.84
N GLU A 132 -2.80 -21.90 14.84
CA GLU A 132 -2.45 -21.01 13.72
C GLU A 132 -1.72 -21.83 12.64
N PHE A 133 -2.19 -21.70 11.40
CA PHE A 133 -1.63 -22.34 10.20
C PHE A 133 -1.34 -21.26 9.14
N LEU A 134 -0.44 -21.51 8.18
CA LEU A 134 -0.03 -20.54 7.15
C LEU A 134 0.60 -19.26 7.72
N ASP A 135 1.60 -19.41 8.59
CA ASP A 135 2.22 -18.28 9.27
C ASP A 135 3.34 -17.63 8.43
N ARG A 136 3.06 -16.44 7.89
CA ARG A 136 4.03 -15.65 7.13
C ARG A 136 4.06 -14.21 7.58
N ILE A 137 5.24 -13.63 7.54
CA ILE A 137 5.44 -12.19 7.66
C ILE A 137 5.55 -11.63 6.25
N LEU A 138 4.74 -10.62 5.96
CA LEU A 138 4.76 -9.86 4.72
C LEU A 138 5.23 -8.45 5.05
N GLU A 139 6.18 -7.96 4.28
CA GLU A 139 6.58 -6.55 4.29
C GLU A 139 6.09 -5.92 2.99
N VAL A 140 5.25 -4.90 3.13
CA VAL A 140 4.51 -4.29 2.02
C VAL A 140 4.61 -2.77 2.13
N ILE A 141 4.83 -2.12 0.99
CA ILE A 141 4.64 -0.67 0.85
C ILE A 141 3.31 -0.47 0.14
N TYR A 142 2.36 0.22 0.78
CA TYR A 142 1.12 0.66 0.18
C TYR A 142 1.29 2.09 -0.32
N HIS A 143 1.03 2.30 -1.61
CA HIS A 143 1.08 3.61 -2.25
C HIS A 143 -0.26 4.31 -2.06
N MET A 144 -0.24 5.50 -1.46
CA MET A 144 -1.42 6.24 -1.06
C MET A 144 -1.52 7.54 -1.85
N GLU A 145 -2.72 7.83 -2.38
CA GLU A 145 -3.01 9.12 -3.00
C GLU A 145 -4.33 9.71 -2.52
N LYS A 146 -4.42 11.04 -2.54
CA LYS A 146 -5.63 11.77 -2.20
C LYS A 146 -6.53 11.93 -3.44
N VAL A 147 -7.52 11.06 -3.56
CA VAL A 147 -8.49 11.03 -4.67
C VAL A 147 -9.79 11.73 -4.23
N HIS A 148 -10.16 12.80 -4.93
CA HIS A 148 -11.33 13.63 -4.59
C HIS A 148 -11.37 14.06 -3.11
N GLY A 149 -10.20 14.38 -2.55
CA GLY A 149 -10.06 14.85 -1.16
C GLY A 149 -10.00 13.74 -0.10
N LYS A 150 -10.05 12.46 -0.49
CA LYS A 150 -9.95 11.31 0.43
C LYS A 150 -8.71 10.48 0.11
N TRP A 151 -7.99 10.04 1.13
CA TRP A 151 -6.88 9.09 0.94
C TRP A 151 -7.39 7.72 0.51
N LYS A 152 -6.67 7.11 -0.43
CA LYS A 152 -6.95 5.81 -1.02
C LYS A 152 -5.64 5.09 -1.29
N MET A 153 -5.64 3.77 -1.18
CA MET A 153 -4.57 2.93 -1.71
C MET A 153 -4.70 2.86 -3.22
N VAL A 154 -3.68 3.28 -3.96
CA VAL A 154 -3.63 3.19 -5.42
C VAL A 154 -2.82 2.00 -5.90
N GLY A 155 -2.03 1.38 -5.01
CA GLY A 155 -1.23 0.21 -5.32
C GLY A 155 -0.46 -0.29 -4.11
N SER A 156 0.26 -1.37 -4.29
CA SER A 156 1.13 -1.95 -3.27
C SER A 156 2.32 -2.67 -3.88
N SER A 157 3.45 -2.63 -3.19
CA SER A 157 4.68 -3.34 -3.54
C SER A 157 5.07 -4.26 -2.39
N ALA A 158 5.07 -5.58 -2.63
CA ALA A 158 5.63 -6.53 -1.67
C ALA A 158 7.15 -6.48 -1.75
N ILE A 159 7.81 -6.20 -0.61
CA ILE A 159 9.26 -6.07 -0.53
C ILE A 159 9.92 -7.22 0.24
N GLY A 160 9.14 -7.97 1.02
CA GLY A 160 9.63 -9.15 1.73
C GLY A 160 8.50 -10.15 2.04
N ILE A 161 8.84 -11.43 1.97
CA ILE A 161 8.00 -12.54 2.45
C ILE A 161 8.89 -13.46 3.26
N THR A 162 8.54 -13.72 4.51
CA THR A 162 9.21 -14.69 5.37
C THR A 162 8.21 -15.75 5.80
N PHE A 163 8.51 -17.01 5.55
CA PHE A 163 7.72 -18.14 6.04
C PHE A 163 8.22 -18.50 7.44
N LEU A 164 7.35 -18.52 8.45
CA LEU A 164 7.80 -18.74 9.84
C LEU A 164 8.29 -20.18 10.08
N GLU A 165 7.93 -21.14 9.23
CA GLU A 165 8.56 -22.47 9.19
C GLU A 165 10.07 -22.42 8.90
N GLU A 166 10.56 -21.38 8.22
CA GLU A 166 11.99 -21.18 7.91
C GLU A 166 12.77 -20.55 9.07
N LEU A 167 12.08 -19.92 10.02
CA LEU A 167 12.69 -19.28 11.21
C LEU A 167 12.88 -20.26 12.38
N ALA A 168 12.33 -21.48 12.28
CA ALA A 168 12.44 -22.53 13.30
C ALA A 168 13.66 -23.45 13.16
N ASN A 169 14.56 -23.17 12.20
CA ASN A 169 15.86 -23.85 11.99
C ASN A 169 17.04 -22.89 12.21
#